data_AF-A0A3M1A7B3-F1
#
_entry.id   AF-A0A3M1A7B3-F1
#
_cell.length_a   1.000
_cell.length_b   1.000
_cell.length_c   1.000
_cell.angle_alpha   90.00
_cell.angle_beta   90.00
_cell.angle_gamma   90.00
#
_symmetry.space_group_name_H-M   'P 1'
#
loop_
_entity.id
_entity.type
_entity.pdbx_description
1 polymer ?
#
loop_
_entity_poly.entity_id
_entity_poly.type
_entity_poly.pdbx_seq_one_letter_code
_entity_poly.pdbx_strand_id
1 'polypeptide(L)'
;MFKKALSASLALVLVFSMATFSFSGGGKKAKVKTISGTLVDLKCYAAMGVKTNDHGDMKNCGSMCAQGGLPLGIVDAKGNVYNLAVPSPAYAKYVGKELRLTGTYGKFANLFMPKEMEVKENGKWVKKKLPKTMM
;
A
#
# COMPACT_ATOMS: atom_id res chain seq x y z
N MET A 1 -35.46 -26.07 -50.31
CA MET A 1 -35.71 -25.79 -48.88
C MET A 1 -34.37 -25.61 -48.19
N PHE A 2 -33.96 -24.37 -47.91
CA PHE A 2 -33.13 -23.92 -46.77
C PHE A 2 -33.09 -22.39 -46.90
N LYS A 3 -33.71 -21.72 -45.93
CA LYS A 3 -34.14 -20.32 -46.01
C LYS A 3 -32.98 -19.36 -45.77
N LYS A 4 -33.01 -18.29 -46.55
CA LYS A 4 -32.21 -17.07 -46.48
C LYS A 4 -32.23 -16.47 -45.06
N ALA A 5 -31.08 -16.01 -44.58
CA ALA A 5 -30.97 -14.94 -43.59
C ALA A 5 -29.67 -14.16 -43.84
N LEU A 6 -29.61 -13.55 -45.02
CA LEU A 6 -28.67 -12.49 -45.37
C LEU A 6 -29.47 -11.19 -45.25
N SER A 7 -29.31 -10.46 -44.15
CA SER A 7 -29.69 -9.05 -44.12
C SER A 7 -29.19 -8.37 -42.85
N ALA A 8 -28.24 -7.46 -43.09
CA ALA A 8 -28.21 -6.12 -42.53
C ALA A 8 -28.07 -5.99 -41.01
N SER A 9 -26.84 -5.73 -40.58
CA SER A 9 -26.57 -4.75 -39.51
C SER A 9 -25.14 -4.21 -39.67
N LEU A 10 -24.91 -3.50 -40.78
CA LEU A 10 -23.68 -2.72 -41.06
C LEU A 10 -23.87 -1.23 -40.72
N ALA A 11 -24.78 -0.88 -39.82
CA ALA A 11 -25.11 0.52 -39.55
C ALA A 11 -25.27 0.78 -38.06
N LEU A 12 -24.17 0.75 -37.30
CA LEU A 12 -24.13 1.38 -35.97
C LEU A 12 -22.71 1.82 -35.55
N VAL A 13 -21.86 2.23 -36.49
CA VAL A 13 -20.48 2.65 -36.21
C VAL A 13 -20.26 4.12 -36.59
N LEU A 14 -21.11 5.08 -36.16
CA LEU A 14 -20.80 6.50 -36.45
C LEU A 14 -21.57 7.58 -35.68
N VAL A 15 -21.94 7.38 -34.41
CA VAL A 15 -22.43 8.52 -33.58
C VAL A 15 -21.94 8.42 -32.14
N PHE A 16 -20.63 8.64 -31.92
CA PHE A 16 -20.14 9.02 -30.59
C PHE A 16 -18.77 9.71 -30.65
N SER A 17 -18.66 10.76 -31.46
CA SER A 17 -17.43 11.58 -31.53
C SER A 17 -17.72 13.02 -31.16
N MET A 18 -18.16 13.24 -29.92
CA MET A 18 -18.22 14.58 -29.33
C MET A 18 -18.09 14.50 -27.80
N ALA A 19 -17.04 13.85 -27.31
CA ALA A 19 -16.64 13.96 -25.91
C ALA A 19 -15.53 15.02 -25.83
N THR A 20 -15.96 16.23 -25.50
CA THR A 20 -15.20 17.38 -24.99
C THR A 20 -13.81 17.02 -24.44
N PHE A 21 -12.77 17.53 -25.09
CA PHE A 21 -11.43 17.64 -24.53
C PHE A 21 -11.47 18.68 -23.39
N SER A 22 -11.77 18.24 -22.18
CA SER A 22 -11.62 19.07 -20.98
C SER A 22 -10.14 19.19 -20.66
N PHE A 23 -9.57 20.34 -21.00
CA PHE A 23 -8.24 20.77 -20.58
C PHE A 23 -8.21 20.87 -19.04
N SER A 24 -7.73 19.83 -18.37
CA SER A 24 -7.52 19.85 -16.92
C SER A 24 -6.21 20.57 -16.60
N GLY A 25 -6.28 21.89 -16.48
CA GLY A 25 -5.33 22.66 -15.71
C GLY A 25 -5.45 22.27 -14.23
N GLY A 26 -4.68 21.27 -13.81
CA GLY A 26 -4.79 20.71 -12.46
C GLY A 26 -3.42 20.42 -11.87
N GLY A 27 -2.96 21.27 -10.96
CA GLY A 27 -1.86 20.93 -10.07
C GLY A 27 -2.13 19.54 -9.46
N LYS A 28 -1.23 18.57 -9.73
CA LYS A 28 -1.42 17.17 -9.35
C LYS A 28 -1.57 17.06 -7.82
N LYS A 29 -2.80 17.07 -7.31
CA LYS A 29 -3.06 16.74 -5.91
C LYS A 29 -2.55 15.32 -5.68
N ALA A 30 -1.74 15.13 -4.63
CA ALA A 30 -1.22 13.81 -4.27
C ALA A 30 -2.40 12.84 -4.06
N LYS A 31 -2.49 11.82 -4.90
CA LYS A 31 -3.57 10.83 -4.85
C LYS A 31 -3.47 10.04 -3.55
N VAL A 32 -4.54 10.08 -2.75
CA VAL A 32 -4.67 9.24 -1.55
C VAL A 32 -4.76 7.78 -2.00
N LYS A 33 -4.01 6.91 -1.32
CA LYS A 33 -3.97 5.46 -1.56
C LYS A 33 -4.06 4.71 -0.24
N THR A 34 -4.63 3.52 -0.30
CA THR A 34 -4.63 2.54 0.80
C THR A 34 -3.76 1.36 0.41
N ILE A 35 -2.82 1.01 1.28
CA ILE A 35 -1.94 -0.15 1.15
C ILE A 35 -2.18 -1.09 2.34
N SER A 36 -2.05 -2.40 2.12
CA SER A 36 -2.25 -3.38 3.19
C SER A 36 -1.27 -4.55 3.06
N GLY A 37 -0.79 -5.04 4.20
CA GLY A 37 0.15 -6.16 4.25
C GLY A 37 0.85 -6.24 5.59
N THR A 38 1.90 -7.04 5.66
CA THR A 38 2.70 -7.21 6.88
C THR A 38 3.68 -6.05 7.03
N LEU A 39 3.76 -5.47 8.24
CA LEU A 39 4.81 -4.51 8.57
C LEU A 39 6.12 -5.23 8.87
N VAL A 40 7.20 -4.89 8.18
CA VAL A 40 8.50 -5.57 8.28
C VAL A 40 9.63 -4.58 8.53
N ASP A 41 10.71 -5.08 9.16
CA ASP A 41 12.03 -4.47 9.06
C ASP A 41 12.57 -4.65 7.64
N LEU A 42 12.87 -3.55 6.92
CA LEU A 42 13.24 -3.63 5.51
C LEU A 42 14.62 -4.24 5.29
N LYS A 43 15.55 -4.08 6.24
CA LYS A 43 16.91 -4.62 6.11
C LYS A 43 16.87 -6.15 6.11
N CYS A 44 16.23 -6.74 7.10
CA CYS A 44 16.09 -8.18 7.25
C CYS A 44 15.16 -8.77 6.19
N TYR A 45 14.08 -8.08 5.83
CA TYR A 45 13.24 -8.52 4.71
C TYR A 45 14.03 -8.56 3.39
N ALA A 46 14.82 -7.53 3.08
CA ALA A 46 15.62 -7.50 1.87
C ALA A 46 16.70 -8.60 1.83
N ALA A 47 17.31 -8.91 2.99
CA ALA A 47 18.38 -9.91 3.07
C ALA A 47 17.87 -11.36 3.14
N MET A 48 16.72 -11.59 3.80
CA MET A 48 16.28 -12.93 4.22
C MET A 48 14.81 -13.22 3.91
N GLY A 49 14.02 -12.23 3.45
CA GLY A 49 12.60 -12.39 3.16
C GLY A 49 11.69 -12.54 4.40
N VAL A 50 12.22 -12.32 5.60
CA VAL A 50 11.46 -12.54 6.85
C VAL A 50 10.42 -11.45 7.05
N LYS A 51 9.17 -11.87 7.32
CA LYS A 51 8.03 -10.97 7.57
C LYS A 51 7.57 -10.95 9.03
N THR A 52 8.02 -11.91 9.83
CA THR A 52 7.67 -12.04 11.26
C THR A 52 8.51 -11.11 12.12
N ASN A 53 8.10 -10.91 13.38
CA ASN A 53 8.90 -10.13 14.33
C ASN A 53 10.16 -10.88 14.81
N ASP A 54 10.06 -12.21 14.85
CA ASP A 54 11.17 -13.10 15.15
C ASP A 54 11.95 -13.41 13.88
N HIS A 55 13.28 -13.37 13.95
CA HIS A 55 14.17 -13.72 12.85
C HIS A 55 14.99 -14.95 13.26
N GLY A 56 14.55 -16.13 12.83
CA GLY A 56 15.11 -17.41 13.31
C GLY A 56 14.87 -17.60 14.80
N ASP A 57 15.93 -17.91 15.54
CA ASP A 57 15.87 -18.12 16.99
C ASP A 57 15.82 -16.81 17.80
N MET A 58 16.09 -15.65 17.17
CA MET A 58 16.07 -14.36 17.85
C MET A 58 14.65 -13.79 17.93
N LYS A 59 14.11 -13.76 19.16
CA LYS A 59 12.79 -13.21 19.46
C LYS A 59 12.78 -11.68 19.37
N ASN A 60 11.72 -11.13 18.80
CA ASN A 60 11.48 -9.69 18.67
C ASN A 60 12.60 -8.91 17.94
N CYS A 61 13.43 -9.58 17.15
CA CYS A 61 14.52 -8.96 16.41
C CYS A 61 14.04 -7.78 15.55
N GLY A 62 12.92 -7.95 14.84
CA GLY A 62 12.33 -6.89 14.02
C GLY A 62 11.94 -5.65 14.82
N SER A 63 11.28 -5.83 15.96
CA SER A 63 10.96 -4.74 16.89
C SER A 63 12.20 -4.04 17.43
N MET A 64 13.26 -4.79 17.78
CA MET A 64 14.52 -4.21 18.25
C MET A 64 15.18 -3.37 17.15
N CYS A 65 15.22 -3.86 15.92
CA CYS A 65 15.72 -3.14 14.75
C CYS A 65 14.93 -1.84 14.50
N ALA A 66 13.60 -1.92 14.56
CA ALA A 66 12.72 -0.77 14.41
C ALA A 66 12.94 0.27 15.53
N GLN A 67 13.12 -0.18 16.77
CA GLN A 67 13.48 0.69 17.92
C GLN A 67 14.83 1.38 17.70
N GLY A 68 15.79 0.70 17.09
CA GLY A 68 17.07 1.27 16.66
C GLY A 68 16.99 2.21 15.45
N GLY A 69 15.80 2.42 14.88
CA GLY A 69 15.58 3.36 13.78
C GLY A 69 15.72 2.77 12.38
N LEU A 70 15.86 1.45 12.24
CA LEU A 70 15.91 0.83 10.91
C LEU A 70 14.60 1.04 10.14
N PRO A 71 14.68 1.21 8.81
CA PRO A 71 13.52 1.57 8.01
C PRO A 71 12.49 0.44 7.96
N LEU A 72 11.21 0.83 7.97
CA LEU A 72 10.08 -0.09 7.94
C LEU A 72 9.36 -0.05 6.59
N GLY A 73 8.72 -1.15 6.25
CA GLY A 73 7.94 -1.31 5.03
C GLY A 73 6.68 -2.13 5.23
N ILE A 74 5.70 -1.97 4.35
CA ILE A 74 4.62 -2.93 4.18
C ILE A 74 4.99 -3.89 3.06
N VAL A 75 4.81 -5.19 3.27
CA VAL A 75 4.86 -6.20 2.21
C VAL A 75 3.48 -6.76 2.00
N ASP A 76 2.91 -6.56 0.82
CA ASP A 76 1.57 -7.07 0.51
C ASP A 76 1.56 -8.57 0.18
N ALA A 77 0.36 -9.12 -0.02
CA ALA A 77 0.15 -10.53 -0.35
C ALA A 77 0.78 -10.95 -1.70
N LYS A 78 1.06 -9.98 -2.59
CA LYS A 78 1.71 -10.21 -3.89
C LYS A 78 3.23 -10.04 -3.81
N GLY A 79 3.77 -9.69 -2.64
CA GLY A 79 5.20 -9.46 -2.44
C GLY A 79 5.67 -8.05 -2.81
N ASN A 80 4.77 -7.11 -3.12
CA ASN A 80 5.19 -5.73 -3.36
C ASN A 80 5.61 -5.08 -2.05
N VAL A 81 6.68 -4.29 -2.11
CA VAL A 81 7.25 -3.58 -0.95
C VAL A 81 6.91 -2.10 -1.02
N TYR A 82 6.38 -1.57 0.08
CA TYR A 82 6.02 -0.18 0.23
C TYR A 82 6.86 0.44 1.34
N ASN A 83 7.85 1.26 0.97
CA ASN A 83 8.73 1.94 1.93
C ASN A 83 7.96 3.03 2.68
N LEU A 84 8.12 3.09 4.01
CA LEU A 84 7.37 4.03 4.84
C LEU A 84 8.23 5.22 5.26
N ALA A 85 7.66 6.43 5.16
CA ALA A 85 8.20 7.62 5.79
C ALA A 85 7.54 7.80 7.16
N VAL A 86 8.03 7.04 8.14
CA VAL A 86 7.53 7.02 9.53
C VAL A 86 8.68 6.97 10.53
N PRO A 87 8.47 7.44 11.77
CA PRO A 87 9.45 7.22 12.83
C PRO A 87 9.44 5.75 13.26
N SER A 88 10.37 4.95 12.76
CA SER A 88 10.43 3.49 13.01
C SER A 88 10.26 3.08 14.48
N PRO A 89 10.87 3.75 15.47
CA PRO A 89 10.73 3.32 16.88
C PRO A 89 9.29 3.35 17.37
N ALA A 90 8.47 4.30 16.90
CA ALA A 90 7.07 4.40 17.28
C ALA A 90 6.21 3.25 16.73
N TYR A 91 6.70 2.56 15.70
CA TYR A 91 6.00 1.46 15.03
C TYR A 91 6.50 0.07 15.44
N ALA A 92 7.55 -0.02 16.26
CA ALA A 92 8.24 -1.27 16.58
C ALA A 92 7.31 -2.39 17.09
N LYS A 93 6.30 -2.06 17.91
CA LYS A 93 5.32 -3.03 18.47
C LYS A 93 4.33 -3.60 17.44
N TYR A 94 4.39 -3.13 16.21
CA TYR A 94 3.54 -3.58 15.11
C TYR A 94 4.30 -4.40 14.07
N VAL A 95 5.63 -4.55 14.20
CA VAL A 95 6.41 -5.40 13.30
C VAL A 95 5.87 -6.83 13.36
N GLY A 96 5.73 -7.46 12.19
CA GLY A 96 5.11 -8.77 12.02
C GLY A 96 3.58 -8.77 11.99
N LYS A 97 2.90 -7.64 12.23
CA LYS A 97 1.43 -7.55 12.17
C LYS A 97 0.94 -7.12 10.78
N GLU A 98 -0.28 -7.50 10.44
CA GLU A 98 -0.97 -6.98 9.26
C GLU A 98 -1.53 -5.59 9.54
N LEU A 99 -1.09 -4.62 8.73
CA LEU A 99 -1.52 -3.23 8.78
C LEU A 99 -2.25 -2.87 7.49
N ARG A 100 -3.20 -1.94 7.61
CA ARG A 100 -3.79 -1.21 6.49
C ARG A 100 -3.56 0.26 6.71
N LEU A 101 -2.83 0.89 5.79
CA LEU A 101 -2.40 2.28 5.88
C LEU A 101 -3.04 3.07 4.75
N THR A 102 -3.68 4.17 5.08
CA THR A 102 -4.22 5.13 4.10
C THR A 102 -3.41 6.41 4.16
N GLY A 103 -2.94 6.88 3.02
CA GLY A 103 -1.95 7.96 2.96
C GLY A 103 -1.61 8.39 1.54
N THR A 104 -0.45 9.01 1.39
CA THR A 104 0.04 9.56 0.11
C THR A 104 1.52 9.27 -0.06
N TYR A 105 1.98 9.18 -1.31
CA TYR A 105 3.42 9.16 -1.59
C TYR A 105 4.03 10.55 -1.54
N GLY A 106 5.31 10.62 -1.17
CA GLY A 106 6.10 11.83 -1.23
C GLY A 106 6.18 12.39 -2.65
N LYS A 107 6.15 13.72 -2.78
CA LYS A 107 6.30 14.40 -4.09
C LYS A 107 7.70 14.20 -4.67
N PHE A 108 8.70 14.09 -3.81
CA PHE A 108 10.13 14.06 -4.18
C PHE A 108 10.82 12.73 -3.85
N ALA A 109 10.09 11.78 -3.26
CA ALA A 109 10.63 10.48 -2.87
C ALA A 109 9.55 9.42 -2.94
N ASN A 110 9.91 8.20 -3.35
CA ASN A 110 9.01 7.05 -3.38
C ASN A 110 8.84 6.44 -1.98
N LEU A 111 8.34 7.25 -1.05
CA LEU A 111 8.04 6.88 0.33
C LEU A 111 6.57 7.13 0.60
N PHE A 112 5.92 6.17 1.25
CA PHE A 112 4.53 6.25 1.64
C PHE A 112 4.41 6.94 3.01
N MET A 113 3.63 8.02 3.07
CA MET A 113 3.34 8.77 4.29
C MET A 113 1.91 8.44 4.74
N PRO A 114 1.74 7.58 5.77
CA PRO A 114 0.42 7.24 6.28
C PRO A 114 -0.22 8.44 6.98
N LYS A 115 -1.54 8.57 6.79
CA LYS A 115 -2.43 9.53 7.49
C LYS A 115 -3.42 8.82 8.41
N GLU A 116 -3.73 7.56 8.10
CA GLU A 116 -4.53 6.67 8.93
C GLU A 116 -3.90 5.28 8.98
N MET A 117 -4.15 4.58 10.08
CA MET A 117 -3.68 3.21 10.31
C MET A 117 -4.76 2.36 10.94
N GLU A 118 -4.90 1.16 10.41
CA GLU A 118 -5.66 0.07 11.01
C GLU A 118 -4.73 -1.13 11.17
N VAL A 119 -4.90 -1.84 12.28
CA VAL A 119 -4.14 -3.06 12.58
C VAL A 119 -5.15 -4.20 12.60
N LYS A 120 -4.79 -5.32 11.98
CA LYS A 120 -5.63 -6.52 12.03
C LYS A 120 -5.44 -7.21 13.37
N GLU A 121 -6.49 -7.23 14.18
CA GLU A 121 -6.55 -7.87 15.49
C GLU A 121 -7.72 -8.88 15.46
N ASN A 122 -7.44 -10.15 15.73
CA ASN A 122 -8.45 -11.23 15.74
C ASN A 122 -9.31 -11.26 14.45
N GLY A 123 -8.66 -11.10 13.30
CA GLY A 123 -9.32 -11.10 11.98
C GLY A 123 -10.07 -9.81 11.63
N LYS A 124 -10.16 -8.83 12.54
CA LYS A 124 -10.87 -7.57 12.33
C LYS A 124 -9.90 -6.41 12.19
N TRP A 125 -10.23 -5.45 11.33
CA TRP A 125 -9.47 -4.21 11.20
C TRP A 125 -9.86 -3.24 12.32
N VAL A 126 -8.89 -2.85 13.14
CA VAL A 126 -9.09 -1.92 14.26
C VAL A 126 -8.34 -0.64 13.97
N LYS A 127 -9.05 0.49 13.88
CA LYS A 127 -8.43 1.82 13.71
C LYS A 127 -7.58 2.15 14.92
N LYS A 128 -6.31 2.49 14.70
CA LYS A 128 -5.38 2.93 15.73
C LYS A 128 -4.89 4.33 15.38
N LYS A 129 -4.58 5.13 16.40
CA LYS A 129 -3.91 6.42 16.18
C LYS A 129 -2.53 6.15 15.57
N LEU A 130 -2.12 6.99 14.61
CA LEU A 130 -0.77 6.93 14.08
C LEU A 130 0.23 7.15 15.23
N PRO A 131 1.19 6.23 15.42
CA PRO A 131 2.28 6.43 16.35
C PRO A 131 3.09 7.66 15.94
N LYS A 132 3.38 8.50 16.91
CA LYS A 132 4.30 9.62 16.78
C LYS A 132 5.49 9.31 17.67
N THR A 133 6.68 9.68 17.25
CA THR A 133 7.80 9.82 18.19
C THR A 133 7.43 10.96 19.14
N MET A 134 7.48 10.70 20.44
CA MET A 134 7.64 11.79 21.40
C MET A 134 9.07 12.26 21.17
N MET A 135 9.22 13.42 20.55
CA MET A 135 10.52 14.09 20.42
C MET A 135 10.95 14.59 21.79
#